data_AF-A0A3N5X380-F1
#
_entry.id   AF-A0A3N5X380-F1
#
_cell.length_a   1.000
_cell.length_b   1.000
_cell.length_c   1.000
_cell.angle_alpha   90.00
_cell.angle_beta   90.00
_cell.angle_gamma   90.00
#
_symmetry.space_group_name_H-M   'P 1'
#
loop_
_entity.id
_entity.type
_entity.pdbx_description
1 polymer ?
#
loop_
_entity_poly.entity_id
_entity_poly.type
_entity_poly.pdbx_seq_one_letter_code
_entity_poly.pdbx_strand_id
1 'polypeptide(L)'
;SHAFSAKELTVLPGCTATIKDAAAYGLILMQGHGSMGVWPVETPVMIRFGQLTYDEFFVTEKAAREGVRIQNASRVDPMVILKHFGPGNPELVVEGI
;
A
#
# COMPACT_ATOMS: atom_id res chain seq x y z
N SER A 1 7.08 5.13 19.16
CA SER A 1 5.83 5.72 19.68
C SER A 1 4.74 4.65 19.75
N HIS A 2 3.78 4.77 20.67
CA HIS A 2 2.57 3.92 20.70
C HIS A 2 1.48 4.40 19.73
N ALA A 3 1.76 5.42 18.93
CA ALA A 3 0.84 5.94 17.93
C ALA A 3 0.70 4.98 16.74
N PHE A 4 -0.51 4.96 16.18
CA PHE A 4 -0.76 4.47 14.82
C PHE A 4 -0.22 5.50 13.82
N SER A 5 0.18 5.05 12.64
CA SER A 5 0.73 5.92 11.61
C SER A 5 0.31 5.47 10.22
N ALA A 6 0.42 6.37 9.25
CA ALA A 6 0.14 6.07 7.85
C ALA A 6 1.21 6.69 6.94
N LYS A 7 1.38 6.08 5.77
CA LYS A 7 2.26 6.55 4.69
C LYS A 7 1.47 6.46 3.38
N GLU A 8 1.42 7.57 2.64
CA GLU A 8 0.94 7.54 1.26
C GLU A 8 2.10 7.13 0.34
N LEU A 9 1.83 6.23 -0.59
CA LEU A 9 2.76 5.79 -1.62
C LEU A 9 2.13 6.03 -2.99
N THR A 10 2.85 6.74 -3.84
CA THR A 10 2.47 6.97 -5.24
C THR A 10 3.46 6.30 -6.18
N VAL A 11 2.95 5.40 -7.03
CA VAL A 11 3.72 4.78 -8.13
C VAL A 11 3.27 5.39 -9.45
N LEU A 12 4.21 6.05 -10.14
CA LEU A 12 3.94 6.76 -11.38
C LEU A 12 3.47 5.82 -12.51
N PRO A 13 2.75 6.34 -13.53
CA PRO A 13 2.26 5.54 -14.65
C PRO A 13 3.35 4.69 -15.31
N GLY A 14 3.06 3.41 -15.54
CA GLY A 14 3.97 2.43 -16.15
C GLY A 14 5.18 2.05 -15.31
N CYS A 15 5.36 2.64 -14.12
CA CYS A 15 6.52 2.37 -13.29
C CYS A 15 6.33 1.12 -12.41
N THR A 16 7.48 0.55 -12.00
CA THR A 16 7.55 -0.50 -10.99
C THR A 16 8.52 -0.07 -9.91
N ALA A 17 8.16 -0.28 -8.65
CA ALA A 17 9.04 -0.06 -7.50
C ALA A 17 9.02 -1.29 -6.58
N THR A 18 10.12 -1.53 -5.87
CA THR A 18 10.14 -2.50 -4.75
C THR A 18 10.24 -1.69 -3.47
N ILE A 19 9.21 -1.80 -2.63
CA ILE A 19 9.08 -1.01 -1.41
C ILE A 19 9.40 -1.88 -0.20
N LYS A 20 10.25 -1.37 0.69
CA LYS A 20 10.58 -2.01 1.96
C LYS A 20 10.08 -1.14 3.11
N ASP A 21 9.56 -1.78 4.14
CA ASP A 21 9.18 -1.12 5.38
C ASP A 21 9.57 -1.99 6.57
N ALA A 22 9.85 -1.36 7.71
CA ALA A 22 10.30 -2.02 8.92
C ALA A 22 9.18 -2.72 9.72
N ALA A 23 7.92 -2.64 9.31
CA ALA A 23 6.78 -3.19 10.02
C ALA A 23 5.71 -3.75 9.07
N ALA A 24 4.87 -4.65 9.60
CA ALA A 24 3.66 -5.08 8.90
C ALA A 24 2.69 -3.89 8.71
N TYR A 25 1.90 -3.94 7.65
CA TYR A 25 0.92 -2.90 7.35
C TYR A 25 -0.32 -3.47 6.67
N GLY A 26 -1.46 -2.85 6.97
CA GLY A 26 -2.59 -2.92 6.06
C GLY A 26 -2.50 -1.81 5.03
N LEU A 27 -3.21 -1.97 3.92
CA LEU A 27 -3.27 -0.95 2.89
C LEU A 27 -4.63 -0.94 2.21
N ILE A 28 -4.96 0.23 1.67
CA ILE A 28 -6.08 0.45 0.76
C ILE A 28 -5.59 1.19 -0.51
N LEU A 29 -6.12 0.83 -1.68
CA LEU A 29 -5.85 1.54 -2.93
C LEU A 29 -6.79 2.74 -3.08
N MET A 30 -6.23 3.94 -3.15
CA MET A 30 -6.97 5.20 -3.32
C MET A 30 -7.21 5.54 -4.79
N GLN A 31 -6.30 5.10 -5.67
CA GLN A 31 -6.38 5.32 -7.11
C GLN A 31 -5.56 4.28 -7.87
N GLY A 32 -6.00 3.94 -9.09
CA GLY A 32 -5.21 3.22 -10.08
C GLY A 32 -5.38 1.70 -10.04
N HIS A 33 -4.58 1.01 -10.85
CA HIS A 33 -4.61 -0.46 -10.96
C HIS A 33 -3.25 -1.00 -11.42
N GLY A 34 -3.01 -2.28 -11.14
CA GLY A 34 -1.79 -2.98 -11.51
C GLY A 34 -1.58 -4.23 -10.66
N SER A 35 -0.38 -4.41 -10.12
CA SER A 35 -0.07 -5.58 -9.30
C SER A 35 0.82 -5.29 -8.11
N MET A 36 0.61 -6.08 -7.05
CA MET A 36 1.44 -6.12 -5.85
C MET A 36 1.91 -7.56 -5.61
N GLY A 37 3.19 -7.82 -5.87
CA GLY A 37 3.71 -9.18 -5.95
C GLY A 37 3.00 -9.97 -7.05
N VAL A 38 2.32 -11.05 -6.66
CA VAL A 38 1.52 -11.90 -7.56
C VAL A 38 0.05 -11.50 -7.61
N TRP A 39 -0.38 -10.54 -6.78
CA TRP A 39 -1.78 -10.17 -6.62
C TRP A 39 -2.14 -9.01 -7.55
N PRO A 40 -3.25 -9.10 -8.31
CA PRO A 40 -3.81 -7.95 -8.98
C PRO A 40 -4.34 -6.96 -7.92
N VAL A 41 -4.22 -5.67 -8.21
CA VAL A 41 -4.75 -4.60 -7.35
C VAL A 41 -5.44 -3.56 -8.20
N GLU A 42 -6.58 -3.05 -7.73
CA GLU A 42 -7.34 -1.99 -8.42
C GLU A 42 -8.23 -1.21 -7.44
N THR A 43 -8.43 0.08 -7.69
CA THR A 43 -9.43 0.88 -6.97
C THR A 43 -10.80 0.75 -7.64
N PRO A 44 -11.80 0.11 -7.02
CA PRO A 44 -13.15 0.01 -7.58
C PRO A 44 -13.85 1.36 -7.54
N VAL A 45 -14.58 1.70 -8.60
CA VAL A 45 -15.40 2.94 -8.66
C VAL A 45 -16.67 2.81 -7.83
N MET A 46 -17.22 1.60 -7.69
CA MET A 46 -18.43 1.31 -6.93
C MET A 46 -18.33 -0.09 -6.32
N ILE A 47 -18.66 -0.19 -5.03
CA ILE A 47 -18.66 -1.45 -4.28
C ILE A 47 -20.10 -1.77 -3.88
N ARG A 48 -20.55 -3.00 -4.12
CA ARG A 48 -21.86 -3.51 -3.71
C ARG A 48 -21.74 -4.46 -2.52
N PHE A 49 -22.83 -4.64 -1.78
CA PHE A 49 -22.87 -5.62 -0.69
C PHE A 49 -22.53 -7.03 -1.21
N GLY A 50 -21.54 -7.67 -0.58
CA GLY A 50 -21.06 -9.01 -0.95
C GLY A 50 -20.14 -9.06 -2.17
N GLN A 51 -19.85 -7.93 -2.82
CA GLN A 51 -18.88 -7.86 -3.90
C GLN A 51 -17.46 -8.00 -3.33
N LEU A 52 -16.66 -8.88 -3.95
CA LEU A 52 -15.22 -8.96 -3.67
C LEU A 52 -14.48 -7.83 -4.40
N THR A 53 -13.46 -7.29 -3.76
CA THR A 53 -12.62 -6.21 -4.28
C THR A 53 -11.14 -6.58 -4.17
N TYR A 54 -10.32 -5.92 -4.98
CA TYR A 54 -8.86 -6.06 -4.99
C TYR A 54 -8.18 -4.74 -4.57
N ASP A 55 -8.77 -4.03 -3.61
CA ASP A 55 -8.32 -2.73 -3.11
C ASP A 55 -7.70 -2.79 -1.71
N GLU A 56 -7.97 -3.82 -0.91
CA GLU A 56 -7.46 -3.95 0.45
C GLU A 56 -6.59 -5.19 0.66
N PHE A 57 -5.42 -5.00 1.27
CA PHE A 57 -4.47 -6.10 1.54
C PHE A 57 -3.76 -5.93 2.88
N PHE A 58 -3.22 -7.04 3.39
CA PHE A 58 -2.30 -7.06 4.52
C PHE A 58 -0.93 -7.57 4.10
N VAL A 59 0.12 -6.80 4.39
CA VAL A 59 1.51 -7.19 4.17
C VAL A 59 2.14 -7.55 5.51
N THR A 60 2.55 -8.81 5.63
CA THR A 60 3.25 -9.31 6.81
C THR A 60 4.59 -8.60 7.00
N GLU A 61 5.08 -8.51 8.24
CA GLU A 61 6.36 -7.86 8.53
C GLU A 61 7.51 -8.47 7.72
N LYS A 62 7.53 -9.80 7.58
CA LYS A 62 8.53 -10.50 6.77
C LYS A 62 8.52 -10.01 5.33
N ALA A 63 7.34 -9.98 4.69
CA ALA A 63 7.20 -9.53 3.31
C ALA A 63 7.56 -8.03 3.15
N ALA A 64 7.17 -7.19 4.12
CA ALA A 64 7.53 -5.78 4.14
C ALA A 64 9.05 -5.57 4.19
N ARG A 65 9.77 -6.35 5.02
CA ARG A 65 11.23 -6.27 5.16
C ARG A 65 11.97 -6.84 3.94
N GLU A 66 11.49 -7.95 3.37
CA GLU A 66 12.05 -8.54 2.15
C GLU A 66 11.85 -7.61 0.94
N GLY A 67 10.71 -6.93 0.90
CA GLY A 67 10.33 -5.94 -0.09
C GLY A 67 9.19 -6.42 -0.96
N VAL A 68 8.23 -5.53 -1.20
CA VAL A 68 7.05 -5.79 -2.02
C VAL A 68 7.21 -5.08 -3.36
N ARG A 69 7.23 -5.85 -4.45
CA ARG A 69 7.22 -5.31 -5.81
C ARG A 69 5.82 -4.81 -6.17
N ILE A 70 5.70 -3.55 -6.51
CA ILE A 70 4.46 -2.88 -6.91
C ILE A 70 4.64 -2.34 -8.32
N GLN A 71 3.69 -2.64 -9.20
CA GLN A 71 3.68 -2.19 -10.58
C GLN A 71 2.40 -1.45 -10.88
N ASN A 72 2.53 -0.22 -11.38
CA ASN A 72 1.42 0.52 -11.96
C ASN A 72 1.26 0.12 -13.43
N ALA A 73 0.11 -0.47 -13.78
CA ALA A 73 -0.19 -0.90 -15.15
C ALA A 73 -0.80 0.21 -16.00
N SER A 74 -1.25 1.31 -15.40
CA SER A 74 -1.80 2.45 -16.13
C SER A 74 -0.71 3.18 -16.90
N ARG A 75 -1.06 3.67 -18.10
CA ARG A 75 -0.18 4.49 -18.95
C ARG A 75 -0.25 5.97 -18.61
N VAL A 76 -1.28 6.40 -17.87
CA VAL A 76 -1.59 7.82 -17.68
C VAL A 76 -1.93 8.18 -16.24
N ASP A 77 -2.44 7.24 -15.44
CA ASP A 77 -2.89 7.50 -14.07
C ASP A 77 -1.89 7.01 -13.03
N PRO A 78 -1.62 7.78 -11.97
CA PRO A 78 -0.85 7.27 -10.84
C PRO A 78 -1.62 6.16 -10.10
N MET A 79 -0.86 5.26 -9.48
CA MET A 79 -1.38 4.34 -8.48
C MET A 79 -1.06 4.90 -7.11
N VAL A 80 -2.09 5.19 -6.32
CA VAL A 80 -1.97 5.80 -4.98
C VAL A 80 -2.43 4.79 -3.95
N ILE A 81 -1.58 4.51 -2.97
CA ILE A 81 -1.80 3.50 -1.93
C ILE A 81 -1.64 4.16 -0.57
N LEU A 82 -2.64 4.04 0.28
CA LEU A 82 -2.54 4.43 1.69
C LEU A 82 -2.15 3.20 2.51
N LYS A 83 -0.98 3.25 3.15
CA LYS A 83 -0.45 2.20 4.01
C LYS A 83 -0.64 2.61 5.46
N HIS A 84 -1.25 1.78 6.28
CA HIS A 84 -1.48 2.06 7.69
C HIS A 84 -0.79 1.02 8.58
N PHE A 85 -0.06 1.54 9.57
CA PHE A 85 0.79 0.78 10.47
C PHE A 85 0.22 0.83 11.88
N GLY A 86 0.32 -0.31 12.57
CA GLY A 86 0.01 -0.42 13.99
C GLY A 86 0.96 0.39 14.88
N PRO A 87 0.74 0.35 16.20
CA PRO A 87 1.64 0.98 17.17
C PRO A 87 3.05 0.40 17.08
N GLY A 88 4.06 1.20 17.46
CA GLY A 88 5.45 0.73 17.49
C GLY A 88 6.13 0.66 16.13
N ASN A 89 5.58 1.28 15.08
CA ASN A 89 6.25 1.41 13.79
C ASN A 89 7.66 2.04 13.96
N PRO A 90 8.76 1.31 13.65
CA PRO A 90 10.12 1.82 13.84
C PRO A 90 10.47 3.02 12.96
N GLU A 91 9.77 3.19 11.84
CA GLU A 91 9.99 4.30 10.90
C GLU A 91 9.20 5.57 11.26
N LEU A 92 8.33 5.50 12.28
CA LEU A 92 7.59 6.67 12.71
C LEU A 92 8.53 7.64 13.45
N VAL A 93 8.97 8.67 12.73
CA VAL A 93 9.62 9.84 13.33
C VAL A 93 8.53 10.78 13.82
N VAL A 94 8.46 11.00 15.12
CA VAL A 94 7.57 11.98 15.73
C VAL A 94 8.40 13.24 15.95
N GLU A 95 8.26 14.24 15.07
CA GLU A 95 8.84 15.56 15.33
C GLU A 95 7.91 16.35 16.25
N GLY A 96 8.43 16.83 17.38
CA GLY A 96 7.73 17.79 18.26
C GLY A 96 6.87 17.20 19.37
N ILE A 97 7.42 16.31 20.21
CA ILE A 97 7.07 16.24 21.63
C ILE A 97 8.30 16.67 22.44
#